data_AF-A0A023PJT4-F1
#
_entry.id   AF-A0A023PJT4-F1
#
_cell.length_a   1.000
_cell.length_b   1.000
_cell.length_c   1.000
_cell.angle_alpha   90.00
_cell.angle_beta   90.00
_cell.angle_gamma   90.00
#
_symmetry.space_group_name_H-M   'P 1'
#
loop_
_entity.id
_entity.type
_entity.pdbx_description
1 polymer ?
#
loop_
_entity_poly.entity_id
_entity_poly.type
_entity_poly.pdbx_seq_one_letter_code
_entity_poly.pdbx_strand_id
1 'polypeptide(L)'
;NISREMLQQSKILKVIRKNIVKKCLELFAELAEDKDNYKKFYEAFSKNIKLGIHEDSQNRKKLSELLRYHSSQSGDETTSLTEYLTRMKENQKSIYYITGESKDQVTNSAFVERVRKRGFEVLYMTEPIDEYCVQQLKEFDGKSQVSVTKEGLELPEDEEEKKKMEEDKAKFESLCKLMKEILDKKVEKVTVSNRLVSSPCCIVTSTYGWTANMERIM
;
A
#
# COMPACT_ATOMS: atom_id res chain seq x y z
N ASN A 1 -32.59 -19.42 -27.48
CA ASN A 1 -33.88 -18.95 -28.04
C ASN A 1 -33.99 -19.43 -29.48
N ILE A 2 -35.16 -19.29 -30.12
CA ILE A 2 -35.35 -19.69 -31.53
C ILE A 2 -34.41 -18.90 -32.48
N SER A 3 -34.07 -17.64 -32.15
CA SER A 3 -33.13 -16.86 -32.96
C SER A 3 -31.66 -17.30 -32.85
N ARG A 4 -31.31 -18.21 -31.91
CA ARG A 4 -29.94 -18.63 -31.56
C ARG A 4 -28.98 -17.51 -31.12
N GLU A 5 -29.41 -16.25 -31.10
CA GLU A 5 -28.56 -15.11 -30.73
C GLU A 5 -28.48 -14.91 -29.20
N MET A 6 -29.45 -15.44 -28.45
CA MET A 6 -29.55 -15.19 -27.02
C MET A 6 -29.65 -16.48 -26.22
N LEU A 7 -28.62 -16.72 -25.40
CA LEU A 7 -28.59 -17.82 -24.45
C LEU A 7 -29.62 -17.56 -23.34
N GLN A 8 -30.62 -18.42 -23.22
CA GLN A 8 -31.77 -18.22 -22.33
C GLN A 8 -31.47 -18.47 -20.84
N GLN A 9 -30.27 -18.96 -20.48
CA GLN A 9 -29.91 -19.26 -19.09
C GLN A 9 -28.61 -18.57 -18.66
N SER A 10 -28.77 -17.50 -17.87
CA SER A 10 -27.66 -16.73 -17.29
C SER A 10 -26.78 -17.53 -16.31
N LYS A 11 -27.30 -18.61 -15.72
CA LYS A 11 -26.54 -19.46 -14.77
C LYS A 11 -25.40 -20.22 -15.45
N ILE A 12 -25.58 -20.69 -16.68
CA ILE A 12 -24.54 -21.42 -17.44
C ILE A 12 -23.37 -20.48 -17.74
N LEU A 13 -23.65 -19.24 -18.18
CA LEU A 13 -22.61 -18.24 -18.44
C LEU A 13 -21.80 -17.90 -17.18
N LYS A 14 -22.43 -17.88 -16.00
CA LYS A 14 -21.70 -17.67 -14.73
C LYS A 14 -20.71 -18.81 -14.43
N VAL A 15 -21.08 -20.07 -14.71
CA VAL A 15 -20.19 -21.23 -14.54
C VAL A 15 -19.03 -21.17 -15.54
N ILE A 16 -19.33 -20.89 -16.81
CA ILE A 16 -18.31 -20.72 -17.86
C ILE A 16 -17.32 -19.63 -17.46
N ARG A 17 -17.82 -18.45 -17.04
CA ARG A 17 -16.98 -17.33 -16.57
C ARG A 17 -16.06 -17.77 -15.44
N LYS A 18 -16.58 -18.49 -14.44
CA LYS A 18 -15.77 -18.97 -13.30
C LYS A 18 -14.63 -19.89 -13.75
N ASN A 19 -14.90 -20.80 -14.70
CA ASN A 19 -13.89 -21.71 -15.22
C ASN A 19 -12.84 -20.99 -16.08
N ILE A 20 -13.26 -20.02 -16.90
CA ILE A 20 -12.33 -19.19 -17.68
C ILE A 20 -11.42 -18.40 -16.74
N VAL A 21 -11.98 -17.69 -15.74
CA VAL A 21 -11.18 -16.92 -14.78
C VAL A 21 -10.18 -17.83 -14.05
N LYS A 22 -10.59 -19.04 -13.65
CA LYS A 22 -9.68 -20.02 -13.04
C LYS A 22 -8.51 -20.34 -13.97
N LYS A 23 -8.76 -20.62 -15.26
CA LYS A 23 -7.72 -20.92 -16.24
C LYS A 23 -6.83 -19.73 -16.58
N CYS A 24 -7.39 -18.51 -16.63
CA CYS A 24 -6.58 -17.30 -16.80
C CYS A 24 -5.63 -17.09 -15.62
N LEU A 25 -6.08 -17.30 -14.39
CA LEU A 25 -5.22 -17.16 -13.21
C LEU A 25 -4.12 -18.23 -13.15
N GLU A 26 -4.43 -19.46 -13.56
CA GLU A 26 -3.41 -20.52 -13.71
C GLU A 26 -2.35 -20.09 -14.76
N LEU A 27 -2.79 -19.58 -15.92
CA LEU A 27 -1.88 -19.07 -16.95
C LEU A 27 -1.03 -17.89 -16.45
N PHE A 28 -1.61 -16.96 -15.69
CA PHE A 28 -0.85 -15.82 -15.15
C PHE A 28 0.18 -16.26 -14.11
N ALA A 29 -0.11 -17.32 -13.35
CA ALA A 29 0.84 -17.90 -12.40
C ALA A 29 1.98 -18.61 -13.13
N GLU A 30 1.70 -19.40 -14.17
CA GLU A 30 2.72 -20.00 -15.04
C GLU A 30 3.58 -18.92 -15.71
N LEU A 31 2.96 -17.85 -16.21
CA LEU A 31 3.68 -16.74 -16.82
C LEU A 31 4.60 -16.04 -15.81
N ALA A 32 4.23 -16.00 -14.53
CA ALA A 32 5.04 -15.41 -13.48
C ALA A 32 6.34 -16.17 -13.18
N GLU A 33 6.45 -17.43 -13.60
CA GLU A 33 7.69 -18.21 -13.53
C GLU A 33 8.73 -17.73 -14.56
N ASP A 34 8.28 -17.20 -15.69
CA ASP A 34 9.12 -16.56 -16.71
C ASP A 34 9.22 -15.06 -16.45
N LYS A 35 10.25 -14.64 -15.71
CA LYS A 35 10.43 -13.25 -15.28
C LYS A 35 10.42 -12.23 -16.43
N ASP A 36 11.03 -12.55 -17.56
CA ASP A 36 11.18 -11.62 -18.68
C ASP A 36 9.85 -11.39 -19.39
N ASN A 37 9.12 -12.47 -19.65
CA ASN A 37 7.80 -12.37 -20.27
C ASN A 37 6.76 -11.83 -19.29
N TYR A 38 6.87 -12.18 -18.00
CA TYR A 38 6.00 -11.64 -16.97
C TYR A 38 6.13 -10.13 -16.83
N LYS A 39 7.36 -9.60 -16.90
CA LYS A 39 7.60 -8.16 -16.85
C LYS A 39 6.83 -7.43 -17.96
N LYS A 40 6.91 -7.92 -19.20
CA LYS A 40 6.16 -7.36 -20.35
C LYS A 40 4.66 -7.45 -20.15
N PHE A 41 4.17 -8.59 -19.66
CA PHE A 41 2.75 -8.79 -19.35
C PHE A 41 2.27 -7.83 -18.25
N TYR A 42 3.03 -7.71 -17.18
CA TYR A 42 2.67 -6.87 -16.06
C TYR A 42 2.70 -5.39 -16.44
N GLU A 43 3.72 -4.93 -17.18
CA GLU A 43 3.77 -3.56 -17.71
C GLU A 43 2.54 -3.22 -18.58
N ALA A 44 2.07 -4.17 -19.39
CA ALA A 44 0.92 -3.96 -20.25
C ALA A 44 -0.43 -4.06 -19.51
N PHE A 45 -0.55 -4.92 -18.50
CA PHE A 45 -1.84 -5.33 -17.91
C PHE A 45 -1.95 -5.16 -16.38
N SER A 46 -0.98 -4.52 -15.71
CA SER A 46 -1.00 -4.29 -14.26
C SER A 46 -2.31 -3.65 -13.79
N LYS A 47 -2.82 -2.66 -14.54
CA LYS A 47 -4.08 -1.97 -14.24
C LYS A 47 -5.28 -2.91 -14.19
N ASN A 48 -5.32 -3.92 -15.07
CA ASN A 48 -6.38 -4.92 -15.07
C ASN A 48 -6.29 -5.86 -13.86
N ILE A 49 -5.07 -6.23 -13.47
CA ILE A 49 -4.84 -7.04 -12.26
C ILE A 49 -5.30 -6.27 -11.02
N LYS A 50 -4.90 -4.99 -10.91
CA LYS A 50 -5.27 -4.10 -9.79
C LYS A 50 -6.77 -3.83 -9.74
N LEU A 51 -7.42 -3.64 -10.89
CA LEU A 51 -8.88 -3.56 -10.97
C LEU A 51 -9.54 -4.87 -10.52
N GLY A 52 -8.99 -6.02 -10.91
CA GLY A 52 -9.44 -7.33 -10.44
C GLY A 52 -9.34 -7.47 -8.92
N ILE A 53 -8.30 -6.94 -8.28
CA ILE A 53 -8.18 -6.91 -6.81
C ILE A 53 -9.28 -6.05 -6.19
N HIS A 54 -9.62 -4.94 -6.84
CA HIS A 54 -10.69 -4.07 -6.38
C HIS A 54 -12.06 -4.75 -6.45
N GLU A 55 -12.40 -5.36 -7.59
CA GLU A 55 -13.74 -5.90 -7.87
C GLU A 55 -13.96 -7.37 -7.48
N ASP A 56 -12.98 -8.26 -7.73
CA ASP A 56 -13.11 -9.71 -7.56
C ASP A 56 -12.57 -10.18 -6.20
N SER A 57 -13.42 -10.07 -5.17
CA SER A 57 -13.09 -10.52 -3.82
C SER A 57 -12.80 -12.03 -3.71
N GLN A 58 -13.32 -12.86 -4.63
CA GLN A 58 -13.11 -14.31 -4.60
C GLN A 58 -11.70 -14.70 -5.05
N ASN A 59 -11.18 -13.99 -6.06
CA ASN A 59 -9.86 -14.26 -6.62
C ASN A 59 -8.77 -13.29 -6.14
N ARG A 60 -9.12 -12.31 -5.30
CA ARG A 60 -8.22 -11.30 -4.75
C ARG A 60 -6.90 -11.86 -4.22
N LYS A 61 -6.94 -12.97 -3.49
CA LYS A 61 -5.72 -13.61 -2.96
C LYS A 61 -4.75 -13.99 -4.07
N LYS A 62 -5.23 -14.72 -5.08
CA LYS A 62 -4.42 -15.12 -6.25
C LYS A 62 -3.93 -13.92 -7.05
N LEU A 63 -4.78 -12.91 -7.23
CA LEU A 63 -4.39 -11.69 -7.93
C LEU A 63 -3.32 -10.91 -7.17
N SER A 64 -3.33 -10.93 -5.84
CA SER A 64 -2.32 -10.23 -5.03
C SER A 64 -0.92 -10.84 -5.15
N GLU A 65 -0.81 -12.14 -5.42
CA GLU A 65 0.47 -12.82 -5.70
C GLU A 65 1.09 -12.37 -7.04
N LEU A 66 0.26 -11.84 -7.94
CA LEU A 66 0.66 -11.28 -9.24
C LEU A 66 1.12 -9.82 -9.13
N LEU A 67 0.98 -9.17 -7.99
CA LEU A 67 1.40 -7.78 -7.85
C LEU A 67 2.93 -7.66 -7.88
N ARG A 68 3.41 -6.61 -8.56
CA ARG A 68 4.80 -6.18 -8.60
C ARG A 68 4.87 -4.68 -8.32
N TYR A 69 5.80 -4.30 -7.45
CA TYR A 69 6.01 -2.91 -7.04
C TYR A 69 7.50 -2.61 -6.95
N HIS A 70 7.87 -1.35 -7.12
CA HIS A 70 9.19 -0.91 -6.66
C HIS A 70 9.20 -0.82 -5.14
N SER A 71 10.36 -0.95 -4.53
CA SER A 71 10.54 -0.80 -3.09
C SER A 71 11.82 -0.05 -2.76
N SER A 72 11.99 0.31 -1.48
CA SER A 72 13.22 0.92 -0.99
C SER A 72 14.47 0.04 -1.11
N GLN A 73 14.30 -1.27 -1.33
CA GLN A 73 15.40 -2.24 -1.44
C GLN A 73 15.50 -2.87 -2.84
N SER A 74 14.49 -2.74 -3.69
CA SER A 74 14.48 -3.37 -5.03
C SER A 74 15.26 -2.59 -6.09
N GLY A 75 15.75 -1.39 -5.78
CA GLY A 75 16.44 -0.53 -6.75
C GLY A 75 15.51 -0.15 -7.91
N ASP A 76 15.94 -0.46 -9.14
CA ASP A 76 15.17 -0.22 -10.36
C ASP A 76 14.32 -1.41 -10.81
N GLU A 77 14.46 -2.55 -10.14
CA GLU A 77 13.59 -3.68 -10.38
C GLU A 77 12.31 -3.59 -9.55
N THR A 78 11.30 -4.34 -9.98
CA THR A 78 10.07 -4.54 -9.21
C THR A 78 10.16 -5.84 -8.43
N THR A 79 9.67 -5.84 -7.21
CA THR A 79 9.54 -7.02 -6.34
C THR A 79 8.08 -7.41 -6.18
N SER A 80 7.82 -8.69 -5.96
CA SER A 80 6.53 -9.19 -5.50
C SER A 80 6.31 -8.95 -4.00
N LEU A 81 5.06 -9.04 -3.57
CA LEU A 81 4.72 -9.03 -2.14
C LEU A 81 5.32 -10.24 -1.42
N THR A 82 5.35 -11.41 -2.06
CA THR A 82 5.97 -12.62 -1.49
C THR A 82 7.46 -12.42 -1.25
N GLU A 83 8.19 -11.87 -2.21
CA GLU A 83 9.61 -11.55 -2.05
C GLU A 83 9.84 -10.51 -0.94
N TYR A 84 8.97 -9.51 -0.82
CA TYR A 84 9.01 -8.57 0.32
C TYR A 84 8.89 -9.31 1.66
N LEU A 85 7.96 -10.27 1.79
CA LEU A 85 7.80 -11.05 3.02
C LEU A 85 9.06 -11.81 3.41
N THR A 86 9.81 -12.33 2.43
CA THR A 86 11.08 -13.04 2.71
C THR A 86 12.18 -12.13 3.29
N ARG A 87 12.08 -10.83 3.04
CA ARG A 87 13.02 -9.80 3.54
C ARG A 87 12.49 -9.05 4.76
N MET A 88 11.31 -9.41 5.26
CA MET A 88 10.79 -8.81 6.49
C MET A 88 11.70 -9.13 7.67
N LYS A 89 11.94 -8.13 8.51
CA LYS A 89 12.65 -8.33 9.77
C LYS A 89 11.79 -9.13 10.75
N GLU A 90 12.42 -9.85 11.67
CA GLU A 90 11.73 -10.65 12.69
C GLU A 90 10.75 -9.83 13.54
N ASN A 91 11.11 -8.57 13.84
CA ASN A 91 10.27 -7.65 14.61
C ASN A 91 9.22 -6.90 13.75
N GLN A 92 9.15 -7.17 12.44
CA GLN A 92 8.24 -6.50 11.53
C GLN A 92 6.90 -7.23 11.45
N LYS A 93 5.83 -6.55 11.87
CA LYS A 93 4.47 -7.10 11.89
C LYS A 93 3.66 -6.79 10.64
N SER A 94 4.04 -5.75 9.89
CA SER A 94 3.26 -5.19 8.79
C SER A 94 4.10 -4.89 7.56
N ILE A 95 3.46 -4.91 6.40
CA ILE A 95 4.01 -4.45 5.13
C ILE A 95 3.85 -2.93 5.08
N TYR A 96 4.94 -2.20 4.91
CA TYR A 96 4.92 -0.75 4.82
C TYR A 96 4.84 -0.31 3.36
N TYR A 97 3.95 0.62 3.06
CA TYR A 97 3.82 1.19 1.71
C TYR A 97 3.58 2.69 1.76
N ILE A 98 3.83 3.35 0.63
CA ILE A 98 3.49 4.74 0.37
C ILE A 98 2.88 4.87 -1.01
N THR A 99 1.82 5.66 -1.11
CA THR A 99 1.19 6.06 -2.37
C THR A 99 1.61 7.47 -2.76
N GLY A 100 1.72 7.75 -4.05
CA GLY A 100 2.04 9.09 -4.57
C GLY A 100 2.00 9.15 -6.10
N GLU A 101 2.47 10.26 -6.65
CA GLU A 101 2.40 10.54 -8.09
C GLU A 101 3.54 9.91 -8.89
N SER A 102 4.71 9.76 -8.28
CA SER A 102 5.90 9.23 -8.94
C SER A 102 6.83 8.55 -7.96
N LYS A 103 7.70 7.65 -8.49
CA LYS A 103 8.72 6.94 -7.69
C LYS A 103 9.63 7.94 -6.99
N ASP A 104 10.05 9.01 -7.67
CA ASP A 104 10.94 10.02 -7.12
C ASP A 104 10.31 10.80 -5.97
N GLN A 105 9.03 11.16 -6.08
CA GLN A 105 8.29 11.88 -5.03
C GLN A 105 8.22 11.02 -3.75
N VAL A 106 7.80 9.76 -3.88
CA VAL A 106 7.64 8.89 -2.71
C VAL A 106 8.98 8.42 -2.14
N THR A 107 10.00 8.30 -2.99
CA THR A 107 11.37 7.95 -2.59
C THR A 107 12.01 9.05 -1.74
N ASN A 108 11.72 10.32 -2.05
CA ASN A 108 12.26 11.47 -1.30
C ASN A 108 11.30 11.99 -0.23
N SER A 109 10.24 11.25 0.09
CA SER A 109 9.24 11.67 1.07
C SER A 109 9.78 11.61 2.51
N ALA A 110 9.43 12.60 3.32
CA ALA A 110 9.73 12.60 4.76
C ALA A 110 9.15 11.37 5.48
N PHE A 111 8.05 10.80 4.97
CA PHE A 111 7.40 9.64 5.55
C PHE A 111 8.24 8.36 5.50
N VAL A 112 9.17 8.24 4.55
CA VAL A 112 9.99 7.03 4.40
C VAL A 112 11.35 7.14 5.09
N GLU A 113 11.74 8.33 5.55
CA GLU A 113 13.06 8.59 6.14
C GLU A 113 13.34 7.71 7.36
N ARG A 114 12.47 7.76 8.39
CA ARG A 114 12.65 6.96 9.61
C ARG A 114 12.51 5.47 9.32
N VAL A 115 11.59 5.10 8.44
CA VAL A 115 11.34 3.71 8.06
C VAL A 115 12.59 3.09 7.44
N ARG A 116 13.25 3.83 6.53
CA ARG A 116 14.54 3.45 5.94
C ARG A 116 15.68 3.47 6.96
N LYS A 117 15.74 4.47 7.86
CA LYS A 117 16.76 4.50 8.94
C LYS A 117 16.67 3.28 9.86
N ARG A 118 15.45 2.77 10.10
CA ARG A 118 15.21 1.52 10.82
C ARG A 118 15.49 0.27 9.98
N GLY A 119 15.82 0.44 8.71
CA GLY A 119 16.08 -0.62 7.74
C GLY A 119 14.84 -1.42 7.34
N PHE A 120 13.63 -0.87 7.51
CA PHE A 120 12.43 -1.51 6.98
C PHE A 120 12.26 -1.20 5.50
N GLU A 121 11.80 -2.20 4.74
CA GLU A 121 11.47 -2.05 3.33
C GLU A 121 10.14 -1.29 3.19
N VAL A 122 10.01 -0.41 2.19
CA VAL A 122 8.77 0.31 1.87
C VAL A 122 8.42 0.09 0.41
N LEU A 123 7.19 -0.32 0.13
CA LEU A 123 6.65 -0.45 -1.22
C LEU A 123 6.22 0.91 -1.78
N TYR A 124 6.54 1.16 -3.04
CA TYR A 124 6.19 2.37 -3.79
C TYR A 124 5.04 2.10 -4.73
N MET A 125 3.96 2.85 -4.51
CA MET A 125 2.73 2.75 -5.28
C MET A 125 2.46 4.09 -5.95
N THR A 126 2.55 4.10 -7.27
CA THR A 126 2.63 5.36 -8.05
C THR A 126 1.51 5.49 -9.07
N GLU A 127 0.63 4.50 -9.19
CA GLU A 127 -0.51 4.57 -10.09
C GLU A 127 -1.79 4.94 -9.32
N PRO A 128 -2.70 5.75 -9.90
CA PRO A 128 -3.97 6.08 -9.23
C PRO A 128 -4.80 4.86 -8.81
N ILE A 129 -4.76 3.78 -9.60
CA ILE A 129 -5.46 2.52 -9.29
C ILE A 129 -4.89 1.83 -8.03
N ASP A 130 -3.66 2.15 -7.62
CA ASP A 130 -3.06 1.58 -6.41
C ASP A 130 -3.83 2.00 -5.15
N GLU A 131 -4.34 3.23 -5.10
CA GLU A 131 -5.16 3.72 -3.98
C GLU A 131 -6.43 2.87 -3.80
N TYR A 132 -7.09 2.49 -4.89
CA TYR A 132 -8.25 1.60 -4.86
C TYR A 132 -7.87 0.15 -4.55
N CYS A 133 -6.68 -0.28 -4.96
CA CYS A 133 -6.14 -1.60 -4.71
C CYS A 133 -5.86 -1.82 -3.22
N VAL A 134 -5.13 -0.91 -2.57
CA VAL A 134 -4.78 -1.04 -1.13
C VAL A 134 -5.97 -0.87 -0.19
N GLN A 135 -7.04 -0.20 -0.62
CA GLN A 135 -8.28 -0.16 0.15
C GLN A 135 -8.93 -1.53 0.29
N GLN A 136 -8.81 -2.38 -0.74
CA GLN A 136 -9.40 -3.73 -0.75
C GLN A 136 -8.42 -4.79 -0.27
N LEU A 137 -7.12 -4.59 -0.48
CA LEU A 137 -6.06 -5.50 -0.06
C LEU A 137 -5.58 -5.16 1.36
N LYS A 138 -6.36 -5.54 2.37
CA LYS A 138 -6.06 -5.24 3.79
C LYS A 138 -4.87 -6.02 4.33
N GLU A 139 -4.73 -7.27 3.90
CA GLU A 139 -3.73 -8.21 4.40
C GLU A 139 -3.18 -9.04 3.24
N PHE A 140 -1.92 -9.46 3.37
CA PHE A 140 -1.25 -10.39 2.47
C PHE A 140 -0.45 -11.39 3.30
N ASP A 141 -0.73 -12.70 3.11
CA ASP A 141 -0.14 -13.81 3.88
C ASP A 141 -0.13 -13.60 5.41
N GLY A 142 -1.24 -13.10 5.95
CA GLY A 142 -1.41 -12.84 7.39
C GLY A 142 -0.69 -11.59 7.91
N LYS A 143 -0.04 -10.80 7.04
CA LYS A 143 0.57 -9.51 7.39
C LYS A 143 -0.34 -8.37 6.94
N SER A 144 -0.62 -7.44 7.85
CA SER A 144 -1.37 -6.23 7.55
C SER A 144 -0.55 -5.25 6.71
N GLN A 145 -1.23 -4.47 5.87
CA GLN A 145 -0.61 -3.39 5.09
C GLN A 145 -0.83 -2.04 5.75
N VAL A 146 0.25 -1.29 5.96
CA VAL A 146 0.24 -0.01 6.67
C VAL A 146 0.82 1.08 5.78
N SER A 147 0.02 2.12 5.52
CA SER A 147 0.52 3.33 4.85
C SER A 147 1.35 4.16 5.82
N VAL A 148 2.53 4.58 5.37
CA VAL A 148 3.40 5.48 6.15
C VAL A 148 2.86 6.92 6.21
N THR A 149 1.90 7.28 5.36
CA THR A 149 1.29 8.63 5.30
C THR A 149 0.16 8.83 6.32
N LYS A 150 -0.36 7.72 6.88
CA LYS A 150 -1.45 7.76 7.86
C LYS A 150 -0.92 7.96 9.28
N GLU A 151 -1.75 8.54 10.14
CA GLU A 151 -1.47 8.59 11.58
C GLU A 151 -1.34 7.18 12.17
N GLY A 152 -0.72 7.07 13.35
CA GLY A 152 -0.57 5.77 14.02
C GLY A 152 0.44 4.82 13.36
N LEU A 153 1.39 5.33 12.57
CA LEU A 153 2.51 4.53 12.07
C LEU A 153 3.35 4.04 13.26
N GLU A 154 3.16 2.78 13.63
CA GLU A 154 3.97 2.10 14.64
C GLU A 154 5.16 1.43 13.96
N LEU A 155 6.35 1.95 14.26
CA LEU A 155 7.60 1.29 13.93
C LEU A 155 8.06 0.50 15.16
N PRO A 156 8.67 -0.68 14.99
CA PRO A 156 9.34 -1.36 16.08
C PRO A 156 10.36 -0.43 16.75
N GLU A 157 10.14 -0.16 18.03
CA GLU A 157 10.89 0.77 18.87
C GLU A 157 11.34 0.08 20.14
N ASP A 158 12.53 0.49 20.61
CA ASP A 158 13.07 0.03 21.88
C ASP A 158 12.43 0.80 23.05
N GLU A 159 12.45 0.22 24.26
CA GLU A 159 11.85 0.86 25.43
C GLU A 159 12.44 2.24 25.76
N GLU A 160 13.73 2.43 25.51
CA GLU A 160 14.41 3.71 25.73
C GLU A 160 13.89 4.81 24.78
N GLU A 161 13.61 4.46 23.53
CA GLU A 161 13.09 5.41 22.55
C GLU A 161 11.63 5.77 22.82
N LYS A 162 10.84 4.79 23.29
CA LYS A 162 9.48 5.06 23.76
C LYS A 162 9.48 6.04 24.93
N LYS A 163 10.39 5.87 25.89
CA LYS A 163 10.56 6.82 27.02
C LYS A 163 10.94 8.21 26.53
N LYS A 164 11.95 8.33 25.65
CA LYS A 164 12.35 9.62 25.06
C LYS A 164 11.20 10.30 24.32
N MET A 165 10.39 9.52 23.60
CA MET A 165 9.24 10.05 22.86
C MET A 165 8.13 10.57 23.79
N GLU A 166 7.88 9.92 24.92
CA GLU A 166 6.96 10.43 25.94
C GLU A 166 7.51 11.68 26.65
N GLU A 167 8.82 11.74 26.93
CA GLU A 167 9.49 12.94 27.43
C GLU A 167 9.38 14.11 26.44
N ASP A 168 9.62 13.87 25.14
CA ASP A 168 9.49 14.87 24.09
C ASP A 168 8.03 15.34 23.94
N LYS A 169 7.05 14.43 24.01
CA LYS A 169 5.62 14.80 24.03
C LYS A 169 5.30 15.74 25.18
N ALA A 170 5.77 15.45 26.39
CA ALA A 170 5.56 16.31 27.55
C ALA A 170 6.25 17.66 27.39
N LYS A 171 7.50 17.66 26.90
CA LYS A 171 8.30 18.86 26.65
C LYS A 171 7.67 19.79 25.62
N PHE A 172 7.11 19.24 24.55
CA PHE A 172 6.49 19.99 23.46
C PHE A 172 4.98 20.16 23.60
N GLU A 173 4.35 19.71 24.69
CA GLU A 173 2.90 19.77 24.87
C GLU A 173 2.36 21.20 24.74
N SER A 174 2.99 22.16 25.42
CA SER A 174 2.60 23.59 25.36
C SER A 174 2.76 24.16 23.95
N LEU A 175 3.80 23.74 23.21
CA LEU A 175 4.03 24.15 21.83
C LEU A 175 2.95 23.58 20.90
N CYS A 176 2.60 22.30 21.06
CA CYS A 176 1.54 21.67 20.28
C CYS A 176 0.18 22.34 20.52
N LYS A 177 -0.14 22.72 21.77
CA LYS A 177 -1.35 23.48 22.10
C LYS A 177 -1.39 24.84 21.41
N LEU A 178 -0.31 25.62 21.53
CA LEU A 178 -0.20 26.92 20.86
C LEU A 178 -0.33 26.80 19.34
N MET A 179 0.34 25.83 18.72
CA MET A 179 0.22 25.59 17.28
C MET A 179 -1.18 25.17 16.87
N LYS A 180 -1.88 24.36 17.68
CA LYS A 180 -3.27 24.00 17.43
C LYS A 180 -4.21 25.20 17.55
N GLU A 181 -4.01 26.11 18.50
CA GLU A 181 -4.78 27.35 18.60
C GLU A 181 -4.58 28.25 17.36
N ILE A 182 -3.34 28.39 16.90
CA ILE A 182 -3.02 29.16 15.68
C ILE A 182 -3.65 28.52 14.42
N LEU A 183 -3.68 27.18 14.37
CA LEU A 183 -4.14 26.41 13.21
C LEU A 183 -5.53 25.78 13.42
N ASP A 184 -6.36 26.33 14.30
CA ASP A 184 -7.55 25.64 14.84
C ASP A 184 -8.45 25.01 13.77
N LYS A 185 -8.81 25.78 12.73
CA LYS A 185 -9.67 25.32 11.64
C LYS A 185 -8.92 24.67 10.47
N LYS A 186 -7.59 24.55 10.56
CA LYS A 186 -6.72 24.07 9.48
C LYS A 186 -6.19 22.65 9.73
N VAL A 187 -5.98 22.29 10.99
CA VAL A 187 -5.48 20.95 11.37
C VAL A 187 -6.33 20.37 12.48
N GLU A 188 -6.59 19.07 12.46
CA GLU A 188 -7.40 18.42 13.49
C GLU A 188 -6.64 18.34 14.82
N LYS A 189 -5.37 17.92 14.77
CA LYS A 189 -4.51 17.71 15.93
C LYS A 189 -3.04 18.04 15.60
N VAL A 190 -2.33 18.58 16.57
CA VAL A 190 -0.86 18.76 16.52
C VAL A 190 -0.23 17.85 17.56
N THR A 191 0.74 17.03 17.16
CA THR A 191 1.42 16.08 18.04
C THR A 191 2.85 15.84 17.59
N VAL A 192 3.70 15.41 18.53
CA VAL A 192 5.05 14.92 18.23
C VAL A 192 4.96 13.51 17.62
N SER A 193 5.80 13.24 16.62
CA SER A 193 5.98 11.92 16.03
C SER A 193 7.46 11.71 15.70
N ASN A 194 7.95 10.50 15.93
CA ASN A 194 9.33 10.10 15.64
C ASN A 194 9.56 9.68 14.18
N ARG A 195 8.51 9.66 13.33
CA ARG A 195 8.62 9.24 11.92
C ARG A 195 9.47 10.18 11.05
N LEU A 196 9.67 11.42 11.50
CA LEU A 196 10.40 12.44 10.76
C LEU A 196 11.88 12.44 11.16
N VAL A 197 12.75 12.80 10.22
CA VAL A 197 14.20 12.93 10.45
C VAL A 197 14.68 14.31 10.04
N SER A 198 14.57 14.66 8.75
CA SER A 198 15.05 15.93 8.20
C SER A 198 13.98 17.02 8.30
N SER A 199 12.72 16.62 8.18
CA SER A 199 11.60 17.56 8.17
C SER A 199 11.24 18.03 9.58
N PRO A 200 11.04 19.33 9.81
CA PRO A 200 10.62 19.86 11.11
C PRO A 200 9.17 19.48 11.46
N CYS A 201 8.31 19.32 10.46
CA CYS A 201 6.91 18.87 10.65
C CYS A 201 6.39 18.18 9.38
N CYS A 202 5.21 17.55 9.48
CA CYS A 202 4.54 16.91 8.36
C CYS A 202 3.03 16.82 8.63
N ILE A 203 2.22 16.95 7.58
CA ILE A 203 0.76 16.75 7.66
C ILE A 203 0.47 15.29 7.33
N VAL A 204 -0.23 14.61 8.23
CA VAL A 204 -0.60 13.20 8.08
C VAL A 204 -2.11 13.09 7.89
N THR A 205 -2.54 12.03 7.22
CA THR A 205 -3.98 11.74 7.06
C THR A 205 -4.46 10.86 8.22
N SER A 206 -5.74 10.92 8.55
CA SER A 206 -6.31 10.00 9.54
C SER A 206 -6.21 8.53 9.07
N THR A 207 -6.37 7.61 10.02
CA THR A 207 -6.51 6.17 9.74
C THR A 207 -7.68 5.89 8.79
N TYR A 208 -8.78 6.62 8.94
CA TYR A 208 -9.99 6.51 8.12
C TYR A 208 -10.08 7.65 7.10
N GLY A 209 -10.91 7.46 6.07
CA GLY A 209 -11.10 8.44 5.00
C GLY A 209 -10.05 8.38 3.90
N TRP A 210 -10.01 9.43 3.09
CA TRP A 210 -9.11 9.55 1.95
C TRP A 210 -7.70 9.97 2.39
N THR A 211 -6.70 9.40 1.72
CA THR A 211 -5.33 9.89 1.79
C THR A 211 -5.22 11.18 0.97
N ALA A 212 -4.15 11.96 1.17
CA ALA A 212 -3.89 13.15 0.36
C ALA A 212 -3.81 12.83 -1.15
N ASN A 213 -3.26 11.66 -1.50
CA ASN A 213 -3.19 11.22 -2.89
C ASN A 213 -4.56 10.73 -3.41
N MET A 214 -5.37 10.07 -2.60
CA MET A 214 -6.74 9.71 -2.98
C MET A 214 -7.63 10.96 -3.17
N GLU A 215 -7.54 11.94 -2.27
CA GLU A 215 -8.29 13.20 -2.40
C GLU A 215 -7.92 13.97 -3.68
N ARG A 216 -6.67 13.89 -4.12
CA ARG A 216 -6.22 14.47 -5.39
C ARG A 216 -6.76 13.74 -6.63
N ILE A 217 -7.01 12.44 -6.53
CA ILE A 217 -7.50 11.61 -7.64
C ILE A 217 -9.01 11.78 -7.84
N MET A 218 -9.75 11.97 -6.75
CA MET A 218 -11.20 12.14 -6.71
C MET A 218 -11.64 13.54 -7.13
#